data_AF-A0A852UA39-F1
#
_entry.id   AF-A0A852UA39-F1
#
_cell.length_a   1.000
_cell.length_b   1.000
_cell.length_c   1.000
_cell.angle_alpha   90.00
_cell.angle_beta   90.00
_cell.angle_gamma   90.00
#
_symmetry.space_group_name_H-M   'P 1'
#
loop_
_entity.id
_entity.type
_entity.pdbx_description
1 polymer ?
#
loop_
_entity_poly.entity_id
_entity_poly.type
_entity_poly.pdbx_seq_one_letter_code
_entity_poly.pdbx_strand_id
1 'polypeptide(L)'
;MSYSVPTHPYSPQTRVHHITEQDHRVFARGAGSVVDAQAGPDGGYRYAVRRDSDGATVEWPSYETIPAGIWPSVPAEGDGAREL
;
A
#
# COMPACT_ATOMS: atom_id res chain seq x y z
N MET A 1 -14.82 -10.12 7.70
CA MET A 1 -14.41 -8.99 6.85
C MET A 1 -13.86 -9.57 5.56
N SER A 2 -14.53 -9.37 4.43
CA SER A 2 -14.01 -9.75 3.12
C SER A 2 -13.05 -8.66 2.67
N TYR A 3 -11.76 -8.96 2.59
CA TYR A 3 -10.77 -8.05 2.00
C TYR A 3 -10.85 -8.21 0.47
N SER A 4 -11.23 -7.15 -0.24
CA SER A 4 -11.12 -7.13 -1.69
C SER A 4 -9.76 -6.57 -2.06
N VAL A 5 -8.90 -7.42 -2.60
CA VAL A 5 -7.67 -6.96 -3.26
C VAL A 5 -8.10 -6.10 -4.46
N PRO A 6 -7.62 -4.84 -4.58
CA PRO A 6 -7.93 -4.00 -5.71
C PRO A 6 -7.50 -4.66 -7.02
N THR A 7 -8.32 -4.53 -8.06
CA THR A 7 -7.96 -5.00 -9.40
C THR A 7 -6.72 -4.25 -9.89
N HIS A 8 -5.78 -4.97 -10.50
CA HIS A 8 -4.56 -4.39 -11.08
C HIS A 8 -4.78 -4.03 -12.56
N PRO A 9 -4.26 -2.91 -13.07
CA PRO A 9 -3.52 -1.87 -12.34
C PRO A 9 -4.42 -1.12 -11.36
N TYR A 10 -3.82 -0.67 -10.25
CA TYR A 10 -4.54 0.08 -9.22
C TYR A 10 -5.15 1.35 -9.80
N SER A 11 -6.42 1.62 -9.44
CA SER A 11 -7.10 2.84 -9.86
C SER A 11 -6.42 4.07 -9.27
N PRO A 12 -6.51 5.25 -9.93
CA PRO A 12 -6.15 6.51 -9.31
C PRO A 12 -6.81 6.65 -7.94
N GLN A 13 -6.13 7.33 -7.01
CA GLN A 13 -6.51 7.52 -5.61
C GLN A 13 -6.42 6.26 -4.73
N THR A 14 -6.05 5.10 -5.27
CA THR A 14 -5.73 3.93 -4.45
C THR A 14 -4.61 4.29 -3.48
N ARG A 15 -4.87 4.08 -2.19
CA ARG A 15 -3.89 4.29 -1.12
C ARG A 15 -2.88 3.15 -1.16
N VAL A 16 -1.60 3.48 -1.19
CA VAL A 16 -0.52 2.50 -1.34
C VAL A 16 0.64 2.80 -0.40
N HIS A 17 1.45 1.80 -0.13
CA HIS A 17 2.74 1.93 0.55
C HIS A 17 3.81 1.10 -0.17
N HIS A 18 5.07 1.42 0.12
CA HIS A 18 6.20 0.67 -0.40
C HIS A 18 6.34 -0.67 0.35
N ILE A 19 6.88 -1.70 -0.32
CA ILE A 19 7.11 -3.03 0.29
C ILE A 19 8.07 -3.00 1.49
N THR A 20 8.97 -2.01 1.53
CA THR A 20 9.94 -1.84 2.62
C THR A 20 9.40 -1.02 3.80
N GLU A 21 8.15 -0.58 3.75
CA GLU A 21 7.51 0.11 4.87
C GLU A 21 7.42 -0.83 6.08
N GLN A 22 7.56 -0.27 7.28
CA GLN A 22 7.49 -1.01 8.56
C GLN A 22 6.49 -0.39 9.54
N ASP A 23 6.01 0.82 9.31
CA ASP A 23 5.02 1.47 10.17
C ASP A 23 3.62 0.87 9.94
N HIS A 24 3.05 0.28 10.98
CA HIS A 24 1.72 -0.34 10.96
C HIS A 24 0.60 0.65 10.58
N ARG A 25 0.72 1.93 10.93
CA ARG A 25 -0.24 2.97 10.54
C ARG A 25 -0.22 3.18 9.03
N VAL A 26 0.96 3.07 8.42
CA VAL A 26 1.13 3.20 6.97
C VAL A 26 0.59 1.96 6.25
N PHE A 27 0.72 0.76 6.80
CA PHE A 27 0.04 -0.42 6.23
C PHE A 27 -1.49 -0.24 6.19
N ALA A 28 -2.07 0.35 7.23
CA ALA A 28 -3.50 0.58 7.31
C ALA A 28 -3.98 1.76 6.43
N ARG A 29 -3.18 2.84 6.30
CA ARG A 29 -3.61 4.10 5.68
C ARG A 29 -2.93 4.44 4.35
N GLY A 30 -1.83 3.78 4.01
CA GLY A 30 -0.95 4.10 2.89
C GLY A 30 0.01 5.25 3.22
N ALA A 31 1.13 5.30 2.49
CA ALA A 31 2.13 6.38 2.52
C ALA A 31 1.86 7.45 1.44
N GLY A 32 0.94 7.15 0.53
CA GLY A 32 0.57 8.02 -0.58
C GLY A 32 -0.59 7.45 -1.36
N SER A 33 -0.89 8.12 -2.47
CA SER A 33 -1.99 7.74 -3.36
C SER A 33 -1.48 7.60 -4.80
N VAL A 34 -1.94 6.58 -5.50
CA VAL A 34 -1.69 6.41 -6.95
C VAL A 34 -2.33 7.60 -7.68
N VAL A 35 -1.57 8.24 -8.55
CA VAL A 35 -2.02 9.32 -9.44
C VAL A 35 -2.23 8.77 -10.84
N ASP A 36 -1.31 7.93 -11.29
CA ASP A 36 -1.29 7.33 -12.61
C ASP A 36 -0.63 5.94 -12.57
N ALA A 37 -0.91 5.12 -13.58
CA ALA A 37 -0.33 3.80 -13.75
C ALA A 37 0.03 3.59 -15.23
N GLN A 38 1.32 3.37 -15.50
CA GLN A 38 1.82 3.20 -16.85
C GLN A 38 2.36 1.79 -17.05
N ALA A 39 1.99 1.15 -18.16
CA ALA A 39 2.57 -0.12 -18.57
C ALA A 39 4.04 0.09 -18.97
N GLY A 40 4.94 -0.71 -18.39
CA GLY A 40 6.34 -0.78 -18.75
C GLY A 40 6.57 -1.69 -19.96
N PRO A 41 7.73 -1.55 -20.64
CA PRO A 41 8.08 -2.37 -21.79
C PRO A 41 8.24 -3.85 -21.43
N ASP A 42 8.53 -4.16 -20.16
CA ASP A 42 8.71 -5.52 -19.64
C ASP A 42 7.39 -6.22 -19.26
N GLY A 43 6.24 -5.60 -19.52
CA GLY A 43 4.91 -6.12 -19.19
C GLY A 43 4.46 -5.87 -17.74
N GLY A 44 5.33 -5.31 -16.89
CA GLY A 44 4.96 -4.81 -15.56
C GLY A 44 4.33 -3.41 -15.62
N TYR A 45 3.83 -2.90 -14.49
CA TYR A 45 3.36 -1.52 -14.36
C TYR A 45 4.29 -0.69 -13.48
N ARG A 46 4.35 0.62 -13.76
CA ARG A 46 4.91 1.65 -12.88
C ARG A 46 3.78 2.56 -12.42
N TYR A 47 3.78 2.89 -11.14
CA TYR A 47 2.82 3.76 -10.51
C TYR A 47 3.45 5.11 -10.21
N ALA A 48 2.82 6.19 -10.66
CA ALA A 48 3.10 7.52 -10.14
C ALA A 48 2.35 7.67 -8.81
N VAL A 49 3.09 7.78 -7.70
CA VAL A 49 2.55 7.86 -6.34
C VAL A 49 2.82 9.23 -5.77
N ARG A 50 1.78 9.94 -5.35
CA ARG A 50 1.91 11.18 -4.59
C ARG A 50 2.06 10.86 -3.11
N ARG A 51 3.23 11.16 -2.54
CA ARG A 51 3.53 10.89 -1.12
C ARG A 51 2.82 11.88 -0.21
N ASP A 52 2.32 11.40 0.92
CA ASP A 52 1.67 12.27 1.91
C ASP A 52 2.68 13.10 2.73
N SER A 53 3.92 12.62 2.86
CA SER A 53 4.97 13.26 3.66
C SER A 53 5.34 14.66 3.18
N ASP A 54 5.46 14.81 1.86
CA ASP A 54 5.99 16.01 1.21
C ASP A 54 5.21 16.43 -0.03
N GLY A 55 4.23 15.64 -0.45
CA GLY A 55 3.39 15.94 -1.61
C GLY A 55 4.06 15.70 -2.97
N ALA A 56 5.33 15.27 -3.03
CA ALA A 56 5.99 14.95 -4.30
C ALA A 56 5.43 13.67 -4.92
N THR A 57 5.49 13.64 -6.25
CA THR A 57 5.18 12.45 -7.05
C THR A 57 6.46 11.67 -7.30
N VAL A 58 6.45 10.39 -6.95
CA VAL A 58 7.55 9.45 -7.17
C VAL A 58 7.04 8.25 -7.97
N GLU A 59 7.91 7.61 -8.73
CA GLU A 59 7.56 6.39 -9.46
C GLU A 59 7.93 5.15 -8.64
N TRP A 60 6.95 4.27 -8.43
CA TRP A 60 7.16 2.96 -7.81
C TRP A 60 6.80 1.84 -8.79
N PRO A 61 7.63 0.79 -8.90
CA PRO A 61 7.25 -0.37 -9.69
C PRO A 61 6.15 -1.17 -8.99
N SER A 62 5.32 -1.83 -9.79
CA SER A 62 4.16 -2.61 -9.31
C SER A 62 4.53 -3.70 -8.29
N TYR A 63 5.68 -4.35 -8.43
CA TYR A 63 6.14 -5.39 -7.50
C TYR A 63 6.59 -4.86 -6.13
N GLU A 64 6.77 -3.53 -5.98
CA GLU A 64 7.09 -2.88 -4.69
C GLU A 64 5.89 -2.08 -4.13
N THR A 65 4.77 -2.02 -4.87
CA THR A 65 3.62 -1.18 -4.53
C THR A 65 2.49 -2.02 -3.97
N ILE A 66 2.18 -1.83 -2.69
CA ILE A 66 1.17 -2.58 -1.96
C ILE A 66 0.00 -1.66 -1.61
N PRO A 67 -1.26 -2.03 -1.93
CA PRO A 67 -2.40 -1.24 -1.49
C PRO A 67 -2.59 -1.31 0.02
N ALA A 68 -2.91 -0.17 0.60
CA ALA A 68 -3.16 -0.04 2.02
C ALA A 68 -4.45 -0.75 2.43
N GLY A 69 -4.52 -1.18 3.69
CA GLY A 69 -5.70 -1.80 4.27
C GLY A 69 -5.98 -3.23 3.78
N ILE A 70 -5.12 -3.82 2.95
CA ILE A 70 -5.20 -5.24 2.57
C ILE A 70 -4.69 -6.13 3.70
N TRP A 71 -3.64 -5.70 4.40
CA TRP A 71 -3.15 -6.42 5.55
C TRP A 71 -4.09 -6.14 6.73
N PRO A 72 -4.62 -7.19 7.40
CA PRO A 72 -5.31 -6.97 8.66
C PRO A 72 -4.33 -6.22 9.55
N SER A 73 -4.77 -5.10 10.13
CA SER A 73 -3.98 -4.41 11.15
C SER A 73 -3.58 -5.47 12.16
N VAL A 74 -2.30 -5.83 12.19
CA VAL A 74 -1.76 -6.65 13.26
C VAL A 74 -2.09 -5.83 14.51
N PRO A 75 -2.96 -6.31 15.40
CA PRO A 75 -3.29 -5.55 16.60
C PRO A 75 -1.95 -5.21 17.25
N ALA A 76 -1.75 -3.93 17.55
CA ALA A 76 -0.52 -3.46 18.15
C ALA A 76 -0.38 -4.11 19.54
N GLU A 77 0.35 -5.22 19.60
CA GLU A 77 0.90 -5.88 20.79
C GLU A 77 -0.08 -6.35 21.90
N GLY A 78 0.23 -7.50 22.48
CA GLY A 78 -0.03 -7.88 23.88
C GLY A 78 -1.28 -7.35 24.59
N ASP A 79 -2.35 -8.14 24.58
CA ASP A 79 -3.21 -8.28 25.77
C ASP A 79 -3.33 -9.77 26.10
N GLY A 80 -2.65 -10.17 27.17
CA GLY A 80 -2.98 -11.37 27.93
C GLY A 80 -2.69 -12.72 27.27
N ALA A 81 -1.50 -13.24 27.55
CA ALA A 81 -1.45 -14.61 28.04
C ALA A 81 -2.46 -14.75 29.20
N ARG A 82 -3.64 -15.31 28.93
CA ARG A 82 -4.47 -15.92 29.95
C ARG A 82 -4.92 -17.27 29.42
N GLU A 83 -4.09 -18.24 29.75
CA GLU A 83 -4.49 -19.62 30.00
C GLU A 83 -5.84 -19.64 30.71
N LEU A 84 -6.80 -20.36 30.13
CA LEU A 84 -7.83 -21.14 30.84
C LEU A 84 -8.19 -22.35 29.97
#